data_AF-A0A6I2FRJ6-F1
#
_entry.id   AF-A0A6I2FRJ6-F1
#
_cell.length_a   1.000
_cell.length_b   1.000
_cell.length_c   1.000
_cell.angle_alpha   90.00
_cell.angle_beta   90.00
_cell.angle_gamma   90.00
#
_symmetry.space_group_name_H-M   'P 1'
#
loop_
_entity.id
_entity.type
_entity.pdbx_description
1 polymer ?
#
loop_
_entity_poly.entity_id
_entity_poly.type
_entity_poly.pdbx_seq_one_letter_code
_entity_poly.pdbx_strand_id
1 'polypeptide(L)'
;MQYGGGRPEGDRAALDRVLADARAVQIREMRGDSKSLLVERDPVAVQALREALRVTDEPGLSCMCFGDVSLVFLDTSGRELTGVTLHHGDSVRWDDAARWGGWRDDAILVDSARSLEWLAVRGVTWPLREFRESQRRAAAALRARLRWTADIPASIASFTAMFLETTDRGVPLLEPELIEVRARLLAAHPDPVDRTARLLAWYGSGTGSSAGYPTHEAIPAQFLDQEQPVDFARAVETGDARALLGTVRYLVSWPGRQRLTPLLTHLSPATQRKILDHAPTAKTRAWLERRLTGLH
;
A
#
# COMPACT_ATOMS: atom_id res chain seq x y z
N MET A 1 -16.72 23.71 -2.34
CA MET A 1 -15.62 24.45 -3.01
C MET A 1 -15.28 23.72 -4.30
N GLN A 2 -15.71 24.25 -5.45
CA GLN A 2 -15.26 23.77 -6.75
C GLN A 2 -13.91 24.42 -7.05
N TYR A 3 -12.81 23.70 -6.85
CA TYR A 3 -11.54 24.04 -7.49
C TYR A 3 -11.54 23.35 -8.86
N GLY A 4 -11.92 24.07 -9.90
CA GLY A 4 -12.10 23.48 -11.23
C GLY A 4 -12.28 24.51 -12.34
N GLY A 5 -11.48 25.57 -12.34
CA GLY A 5 -11.25 26.29 -13.58
C GLY A 5 -10.40 25.39 -14.47
N GLY A 6 -11.01 24.85 -15.53
CA GLY A 6 -10.34 24.00 -16.51
C GLY A 6 -9.07 24.69 -17.01
N ARG A 7 -7.92 24.25 -16.50
CA ARG A 7 -6.63 24.70 -17.00
C ARG A 7 -6.50 24.13 -18.41
N PRO A 8 -6.04 24.92 -19.40
CA PRO A 8 -5.83 24.39 -20.73
C PRO A 8 -4.88 23.19 -20.62
N GLU A 9 -5.36 22.03 -21.02
CA GLU A 9 -4.54 20.82 -21.11
C GLU A 9 -3.46 21.09 -22.17
N GLY A 10 -2.20 21.00 -21.77
CA GLY A 10 -1.08 21.15 -22.68
C GLY A 10 -1.06 20.03 -23.71
N ASP A 11 -0.44 20.27 -24.86
CA ASP A 11 -0.43 19.32 -25.96
C ASP A 11 0.42 18.07 -25.61
N ARG A 12 -0.24 16.91 -25.51
CA ARG A 12 0.37 15.61 -25.19
C ARG A 12 1.35 15.12 -26.26
N ALA A 13 1.17 15.55 -27.52
CA ALA A 13 2.08 15.24 -28.61
C ALA A 13 3.27 16.20 -28.71
N ALA A 14 3.32 17.27 -27.90
CA ALA A 14 4.40 18.24 -27.96
C ALA A 14 5.76 17.66 -27.57
N LEU A 15 5.80 16.73 -26.60
CA LEU A 15 7.02 16.05 -26.23
C LEU A 15 7.58 15.22 -27.41
N ASP A 16 6.73 14.44 -28.08
CA ASP A 16 7.15 13.62 -29.22
C ASP A 16 7.81 14.44 -30.33
N ARG A 17 7.30 15.66 -30.57
CA ARG A 17 7.86 16.62 -31.53
C ARG A 17 9.22 17.14 -31.08
N VAL A 18 9.37 17.55 -29.81
CA VAL A 18 10.66 18.00 -29.29
C VAL A 18 11.71 16.88 -29.33
N LEU A 19 11.31 15.66 -29.00
CA LEU A 19 12.20 14.51 -29.01
C LEU A 19 12.59 14.07 -30.43
N ALA A 20 11.90 14.51 -31.49
CA ALA A 20 12.24 14.19 -32.89
C ALA A 20 13.65 14.60 -33.31
N ASP A 21 14.14 15.67 -32.70
CA ASP A 21 15.47 16.21 -32.97
C ASP A 21 16.54 15.66 -32.03
N ALA A 22 16.16 14.82 -31.06
CA ALA A 22 17.12 14.22 -30.14
C ALA A 22 18.08 13.25 -30.87
N ARG A 23 19.35 13.33 -30.50
CA ARG A 23 20.44 12.49 -31.03
C ARG A 23 21.21 11.75 -29.95
N ALA A 24 21.07 12.21 -28.72
CA ALA A 24 21.58 11.52 -27.55
C ALA A 24 20.62 11.73 -26.39
N VAL A 25 20.72 10.84 -25.40
CA VAL A 25 20.08 11.02 -24.10
C VAL A 25 21.13 10.80 -23.01
N GLN A 26 21.16 11.73 -22.08
CA GLN A 26 21.96 11.65 -20.87
C GLN A 26 21.05 11.23 -19.71
N ILE A 27 21.45 10.19 -18.99
CA ILE A 27 20.72 9.66 -17.84
C ILE A 27 21.39 10.17 -16.56
N ARG A 28 20.61 10.70 -15.63
CA ARG A 28 21.06 11.20 -14.32
C ARG A 28 20.19 10.59 -13.22
N GLU A 29 20.75 10.50 -12.03
CA GLU A 29 19.99 10.04 -10.85
C GLU A 29 18.92 11.07 -10.50
N MET A 30 19.32 12.33 -10.28
CA MET A 30 18.36 13.43 -10.09
C MET A 30 18.59 14.58 -11.06
N ARG A 31 17.55 15.42 -11.21
CA ARG A 31 17.64 16.68 -11.96
C ARG A 31 18.69 17.59 -11.31
N GLY A 32 19.56 18.17 -12.13
CA GLY A 32 20.62 19.07 -11.67
C GLY A 32 21.93 18.38 -11.26
N ASP A 33 21.95 17.04 -11.20
CA ASP A 33 23.19 16.32 -10.97
C ASP A 33 24.17 16.55 -12.12
N SER A 34 25.42 16.85 -11.77
CA SER A 34 26.49 17.08 -12.74
C SER A 34 27.04 15.76 -13.32
N LYS A 35 26.89 14.66 -12.58
CA LYS A 35 27.40 13.35 -12.97
C LYS A 35 26.34 12.59 -13.78
N SER A 36 26.70 12.25 -15.02
CA SER A 36 25.93 11.31 -15.82
C SER A 36 26.09 9.88 -15.30
N LEU A 37 24.99 9.14 -15.21
CA LEU A 37 25.02 7.68 -15.06
C LEU A 37 25.36 7.02 -16.40
N LEU A 38 24.83 7.55 -17.50
CA LEU A 38 24.97 7.01 -18.85
C LEU A 38 24.76 8.11 -19.88
N VAL A 39 25.47 8.05 -21.01
CA VAL A 39 25.11 8.80 -22.22
C VAL A 39 24.91 7.81 -23.35
N GLU A 40 23.69 7.72 -23.86
CA GLU A 40 23.35 6.90 -25.02
C GLU A 40 23.32 7.76 -26.29
N ARG A 41 23.97 7.27 -27.35
CA ARG A 41 24.10 7.95 -28.64
C ARG A 41 23.72 7.07 -29.83
N ASP A 42 23.47 5.78 -29.61
CA ASP A 42 22.96 4.92 -30.68
C ASP A 42 21.57 5.45 -31.11
N PRO A 43 21.39 5.84 -32.39
CA PRO A 43 20.13 6.39 -32.87
C PRO A 43 18.97 5.39 -32.72
N VAL A 44 19.22 4.08 -32.84
CA VAL A 44 18.20 3.05 -32.65
C VAL A 44 17.76 3.00 -31.19
N ALA A 45 18.73 3.04 -30.27
CA ALA A 45 18.47 3.11 -28.84
C ALA A 45 17.69 4.37 -28.44
N VAL A 46 18.11 5.55 -28.92
CA VAL A 46 17.44 6.82 -28.62
C VAL A 46 16.00 6.80 -29.15
N GLN A 47 15.80 6.32 -30.38
CA GLN A 47 14.46 6.17 -30.95
C GLN A 47 13.59 5.22 -30.12
N ALA A 48 14.13 4.07 -29.69
CA ALA A 48 13.40 3.12 -28.86
C ALA A 48 12.99 3.72 -27.50
N LEU A 49 13.82 4.60 -26.90
CA LEU A 49 13.44 5.31 -25.67
C LEU A 49 12.30 6.29 -25.93
N ARG A 50 12.35 7.06 -27.02
CA ARG A 50 11.28 8.00 -27.37
C ARG A 50 9.93 7.30 -27.48
N GLU A 51 9.89 6.16 -28.16
CA GLU A 51 8.68 5.34 -28.27
C GLU A 51 8.20 4.81 -26.91
N ALA A 52 9.13 4.49 -26.00
CA ALA A 52 8.81 4.05 -24.65
C ALA A 52 8.32 5.18 -23.73
N LEU A 53 8.55 6.45 -24.10
CA LEU A 53 8.11 7.63 -23.35
C LEU A 53 6.77 8.19 -23.84
N ARG A 54 6.08 7.48 -24.73
CA ARG A 54 4.72 7.87 -25.14
C ARG A 54 3.80 7.89 -23.93
N VAL A 55 3.01 8.95 -23.83
CA VAL A 55 2.08 9.17 -22.73
C VAL A 55 0.63 8.92 -23.15
N THR A 56 -0.22 8.61 -22.19
CA THR A 56 -1.67 8.50 -22.41
C THR A 56 -2.31 9.90 -22.48
N ASP A 57 -3.55 9.95 -22.97
CA ASP A 57 -4.38 11.16 -22.90
C ASP A 57 -5.08 11.32 -21.53
N GLU A 58 -4.85 10.39 -20.59
CA GLU A 58 -5.48 10.44 -19.27
C GLU A 58 -4.96 11.63 -18.44
N PRO A 59 -5.81 12.20 -17.56
CA PRO A 59 -5.39 13.25 -16.64
C PRO A 59 -4.15 12.81 -15.87
N GLY A 60 -3.12 13.65 -15.87
CA GLY A 60 -1.92 13.40 -15.09
C GLY A 60 -2.18 13.46 -13.59
N LEU A 61 -1.25 12.92 -12.81
CA LEU A 61 -1.19 13.11 -11.36
C LEU A 61 0.02 14.00 -11.06
N SER A 62 -0.04 14.82 -10.02
CA SER A 62 1.13 15.60 -9.59
C SER A 62 1.76 14.93 -8.38
N CYS A 63 2.86 14.20 -8.57
CA CYS A 63 3.66 13.69 -7.47
C CYS A 63 4.49 14.82 -6.84
N MET A 64 4.54 14.90 -5.51
CA MET A 64 5.46 15.84 -4.83
C MET A 64 6.91 15.34 -4.75
N CYS A 65 7.18 14.14 -5.24
CA CYS A 65 8.51 13.56 -5.31
C CYS A 65 9.38 14.28 -6.38
N PHE A 66 10.70 14.15 -6.23
CA PHE A 66 11.66 14.66 -7.22
C PHE A 66 11.80 13.77 -8.47
N GLY A 67 11.19 12.58 -8.44
CA GLY A 67 11.34 11.55 -9.46
C GLY A 67 12.46 10.57 -9.15
N ASP A 68 12.59 9.57 -10.01
CA ASP A 68 13.52 8.45 -9.88
C ASP A 68 14.77 8.67 -10.75
N VAL A 69 14.56 9.03 -12.03
CA VAL A 69 15.64 9.16 -13.02
C VAL A 69 15.34 10.33 -13.94
N SER A 70 16.34 11.17 -14.21
CA SER A 70 16.24 12.28 -15.16
C SER A 70 16.86 11.91 -16.51
N LEU A 71 16.10 12.14 -17.59
CA LEU A 71 16.44 11.89 -18.98
C LEU A 71 16.62 13.24 -19.68
N VAL A 72 17.87 13.62 -19.94
CA VAL A 72 18.20 14.88 -20.62
C VAL A 72 18.48 14.60 -22.08
N PHE A 73 17.60 15.08 -22.96
CA PHE A 73 17.72 14.87 -24.40
C PHE A 73 18.58 15.94 -25.05
N LEU A 74 19.50 15.53 -25.93
CA LEU A 74 20.48 16.41 -26.56
C LEU A 74 20.33 16.43 -28.08
N ASP A 75 20.57 17.58 -28.69
CA ASP A 75 20.62 17.76 -30.15
C ASP A 75 21.94 17.26 -30.78
N THR A 76 22.10 17.41 -32.10
CA THR A 76 23.31 17.04 -32.85
C THR A 76 24.58 17.74 -32.36
N SER A 77 24.45 18.93 -31.79
CA SER A 77 25.56 19.72 -31.23
C SER A 77 25.86 19.40 -29.77
N GLY A 78 25.10 18.47 -29.17
CA GLY A 78 25.21 18.10 -27.76
C GLY A 78 24.56 19.11 -26.80
N ARG A 79 23.76 20.06 -27.31
CA ARG A 79 23.01 20.98 -26.45
C ARG A 79 21.72 20.33 -25.99
N GLU A 80 21.32 20.69 -24.78
CA GLU A 80 20.07 20.24 -24.20
C GLU A 80 18.84 20.76 -24.96
N LEU A 81 18.00 19.83 -25.41
CA LEU A 81 16.67 20.10 -25.96
C LEU A 81 15.66 20.27 -24.83
N THR A 82 15.59 19.27 -23.94
CA THR A 82 14.72 19.26 -22.76
C THR A 82 15.06 18.14 -21.78
N GLY A 83 14.57 18.24 -20.55
CA GLY A 83 14.57 17.19 -19.53
C GLY A 83 13.21 16.50 -19.36
N VAL A 84 13.23 15.18 -19.17
CA VAL A 84 12.08 14.37 -18.78
C VAL A 84 12.47 13.55 -17.56
N THR A 85 11.72 13.63 -16.47
CA THR A 85 11.99 12.87 -15.25
C THR A 85 10.98 11.75 -15.11
N LEU A 86 11.43 10.52 -14.86
CA LEU A 86 10.58 9.35 -14.57
C LEU A 86 10.11 9.40 -13.12
N HIS A 87 8.84 9.08 -12.88
CA HIS A 87 8.21 9.08 -11.57
C HIS A 87 7.56 7.72 -11.31
N HIS A 88 7.95 7.08 -10.20
CA HIS A 88 7.44 5.79 -9.71
C HIS A 88 7.42 4.67 -10.75
N GLY A 89 8.25 4.81 -11.78
CA GLY A 89 8.32 3.94 -12.93
C GLY A 89 7.09 3.93 -13.85
N ASP A 90 6.05 4.73 -13.61
CA ASP A 90 4.80 4.70 -14.39
C ASP A 90 4.45 5.99 -15.11
N SER A 91 5.07 7.09 -14.72
CA SER A 91 4.75 8.43 -15.19
C SER A 91 6.00 9.25 -15.47
N VAL A 92 5.83 10.34 -16.22
CA VAL A 92 6.91 11.27 -16.56
C VAL A 92 6.51 12.72 -16.31
N ARG A 93 7.44 13.46 -15.72
CA ARG A 93 7.39 14.91 -15.62
C ARG A 93 8.21 15.54 -16.73
N TRP A 94 7.61 16.48 -17.45
CA TRP A 94 8.33 17.25 -18.46
C TRP A 94 8.81 18.57 -17.88
N ASP A 95 10.13 18.66 -17.67
CA ASP A 95 10.76 19.72 -16.90
C ASP A 95 10.59 21.13 -17.49
N ASP A 96 10.49 21.23 -18.81
CA ASP A 96 10.37 22.49 -19.55
C ASP A 96 9.04 22.61 -20.32
N ALA A 97 8.01 21.86 -19.92
CA ALA A 97 6.76 21.78 -20.67
C ALA A 97 6.17 23.15 -21.03
N ALA A 98 6.21 24.12 -20.10
CA ALA A 98 5.71 25.47 -20.34
C ALA A 98 6.40 26.18 -21.52
N ARG A 99 7.69 25.93 -21.75
CA ARG A 99 8.45 26.50 -22.88
C ARG A 99 7.96 25.96 -24.23
N TRP A 100 7.39 24.77 -24.24
CA TRP A 100 7.05 24.00 -25.44
C TRP A 100 5.55 23.81 -25.63
N GLY A 101 4.70 24.48 -24.83
CA GLY A 101 3.24 24.30 -24.87
C GLY A 101 2.77 22.94 -24.35
N GLY A 102 3.61 22.25 -23.59
CA GLY A 102 3.33 20.96 -22.99
C GLY A 102 2.47 21.01 -21.72
N TRP A 103 2.26 19.84 -21.13
CA TRP A 103 1.44 19.64 -19.92
C TRP A 103 2.27 19.82 -18.64
N ARG A 104 1.62 20.20 -17.53
CA ARG A 104 2.32 20.51 -16.26
C ARG A 104 2.43 19.35 -15.28
N ASP A 105 1.47 18.44 -15.31
CA ASP A 105 1.37 17.32 -14.36
C ASP A 105 2.23 16.13 -14.81
N ASP A 106 2.36 15.09 -13.99
CA ASP A 106 3.06 13.88 -14.40
C ASP A 106 2.15 13.10 -15.34
N ALA A 107 2.63 12.82 -16.54
CA ALA A 107 1.88 12.10 -17.56
C ALA A 107 2.11 10.60 -17.44
N ILE A 108 1.03 9.82 -17.48
CA ILE A 108 1.10 8.37 -17.42
C ILE A 108 1.69 7.83 -18.73
N LEU A 109 2.65 6.92 -18.63
CA LEU A 109 3.24 6.24 -19.78
C LEU A 109 2.26 5.20 -20.34
N VAL A 110 2.20 5.08 -21.67
CA VAL A 110 1.42 4.02 -22.36
C VAL A 110 1.97 2.63 -22.00
N ASP A 111 3.29 2.51 -21.92
CA ASP A 111 3.99 1.29 -21.50
C ASP A 111 5.13 1.66 -20.55
N SER A 112 4.77 1.78 -19.28
CA SER A 112 5.68 2.08 -18.17
C SER A 112 6.89 1.14 -18.11
N ALA A 113 6.69 -0.15 -18.39
CA ALA A 113 7.76 -1.14 -18.26
C ALA A 113 8.84 -0.95 -19.33
N ARG A 114 8.45 -0.56 -20.55
CA ARG A 114 9.38 -0.45 -21.68
C ARG A 114 10.50 0.57 -21.44
N SER A 115 10.21 1.71 -20.81
CA SER A 115 11.23 2.73 -20.51
C SER A 115 12.21 2.25 -19.43
N LEU A 116 11.70 1.52 -18.43
CA LEU A 116 12.51 0.94 -17.36
C LEU A 116 13.38 -0.22 -17.84
N GLU A 117 12.87 -1.04 -18.75
CA GLU A 117 13.63 -2.11 -19.40
C GLU A 117 14.73 -1.54 -20.29
N TRP A 118 14.44 -0.44 -21.01
CA TRP A 118 15.43 0.29 -21.77
C TRP A 118 16.61 0.76 -20.89
N LEU A 119 16.32 1.28 -19.70
CA LEU A 119 17.33 1.68 -18.71
C LEU A 119 18.11 0.48 -18.18
N ALA A 120 17.42 -0.61 -17.85
CA ALA A 120 18.02 -1.81 -17.27
C ALA A 120 19.02 -2.49 -18.22
N VAL A 121 18.70 -2.59 -19.52
CA VAL A 121 19.61 -3.12 -20.55
C VAL A 121 20.92 -2.33 -20.63
N ARG A 122 20.91 -1.05 -20.22
CA ARG A 122 22.07 -0.15 -20.23
C ARG A 122 22.73 0.01 -18.86
N GLY A 123 22.41 -0.88 -17.91
CA GLY A 123 23.03 -0.94 -16.59
C GLY A 123 22.33 -0.12 -15.49
N VAL A 124 21.32 0.68 -15.82
CA VAL A 124 20.52 1.43 -14.82
C VAL A 124 19.32 0.56 -14.39
N THR A 125 19.61 -0.43 -13.55
CA THR A 125 18.67 -1.52 -13.22
C THR A 125 17.72 -1.25 -12.05
N TRP A 126 18.05 -0.30 -11.18
CA TRP A 126 17.32 -0.08 -9.93
C TRP A 126 15.87 0.40 -10.12
N PRO A 127 15.53 1.26 -11.12
CA PRO A 127 14.15 1.74 -11.29
C PRO A 127 13.19 0.58 -11.64
N LEU A 128 13.62 -0.30 -12.54
CA LEU A 128 12.86 -1.50 -12.91
C LEU A 128 12.65 -2.45 -11.73
N ARG A 129 13.67 -2.61 -10.87
CA ARG A 129 13.57 -3.44 -9.67
C ARG A 129 12.52 -2.89 -8.70
N GLU A 130 12.56 -1.59 -8.44
CA GLU A 130 11.64 -0.90 -7.53
C GLU A 130 10.21 -0.91 -8.06
N PHE A 131 10.01 -0.61 -9.35
CA PHE A 131 8.72 -0.71 -10.02
C PHE A 131 8.10 -2.11 -9.87
N ARG A 132 8.87 -3.16 -10.19
CA ARG A 132 8.42 -4.56 -10.04
C ARG A 132 8.13 -4.93 -8.58
N GLU A 133 8.90 -4.40 -7.64
CA GLU A 133 8.62 -4.60 -6.21
C GLU A 133 7.34 -3.89 -5.77
N SER A 134 7.13 -2.66 -6.23
CA SER A 134 5.91 -1.90 -6.01
C SER A 134 4.69 -2.66 -6.52
N GLN A 135 4.74 -3.17 -7.76
CA GLN A 135 3.68 -4.02 -8.31
C GLN A 135 3.42 -5.28 -7.48
N ARG A 136 4.48 -5.96 -7.02
CA ARG A 136 4.33 -7.12 -6.12
C ARG A 136 3.66 -6.74 -4.80
N ARG A 137 4.05 -5.61 -4.20
CA ARG A 137 3.45 -5.08 -2.96
C ARG A 137 1.98 -4.71 -3.18
N ALA A 138 1.65 -4.01 -4.27
CA ALA A 138 0.28 -3.66 -4.62
C ALA A 138 -0.60 -4.89 -4.83
N ALA A 139 -0.11 -5.89 -5.58
CA ALA A 139 -0.84 -7.14 -5.80
C ALA A 139 -1.02 -7.94 -4.49
N ALA A 140 0.00 -7.96 -3.62
CA ALA A 140 -0.11 -8.58 -2.30
C ALA A 140 -1.12 -7.85 -1.40
N ALA A 141 -1.10 -6.52 -1.40
CA ALA A 141 -2.04 -5.68 -0.67
C ALA A 141 -3.48 -5.89 -1.15
N LEU A 142 -3.71 -5.95 -2.47
CA LEU A 142 -5.02 -6.24 -3.04
C LEU A 142 -5.53 -7.63 -2.61
N ARG A 143 -4.70 -8.68 -2.73
CA ARG A 143 -5.07 -10.02 -2.27
C ARG A 143 -5.41 -10.05 -0.77
N ALA A 144 -4.66 -9.30 0.03
CA ALA A 144 -4.93 -9.23 1.45
C ALA A 144 -6.22 -8.47 1.78
N ARG A 145 -6.48 -7.35 1.10
CA ARG A 145 -7.75 -6.62 1.18
C ARG A 145 -8.92 -7.53 0.84
N LEU A 146 -8.83 -8.28 -0.26
CA LEU A 146 -9.88 -9.24 -0.67
C LEU A 146 -10.13 -10.32 0.39
N ARG A 147 -9.07 -10.93 0.94
CA ARG A 147 -9.20 -11.91 2.04
C ARG A 147 -9.86 -11.28 3.26
N TRP A 148 -9.43 -10.08 3.64
CA TRP A 148 -9.96 -9.38 4.80
C TRP A 148 -11.45 -9.05 4.62
N THR A 149 -11.86 -8.60 3.43
CA THR A 149 -13.27 -8.32 3.12
C THR A 149 -14.14 -9.58 3.09
N ALA A 150 -13.60 -10.71 2.64
CA ALA A 150 -14.33 -11.98 2.61
C ALA A 150 -14.65 -12.51 4.02
N ASP A 151 -13.91 -12.02 5.03
CA ASP A 151 -14.02 -12.45 6.42
C ASP A 151 -14.86 -11.50 7.28
N ILE A 152 -15.39 -10.42 6.69
CA ILE A 152 -16.36 -9.56 7.36
C ILE A 152 -17.61 -10.38 7.70
N PRO A 153 -18.11 -10.36 8.95
CA PRO A 153 -19.34 -11.03 9.30
C PRO A 153 -20.50 -10.57 8.40
N ALA A 154 -21.26 -11.53 7.85
CA ALA A 154 -22.31 -11.27 6.86
C ALA A 154 -23.33 -10.20 7.32
N SER A 155 -23.61 -10.13 8.62
CA SER A 155 -24.51 -9.14 9.25
C SER A 155 -24.05 -7.69 9.13
N ILE A 156 -22.75 -7.46 8.89
CA ILE A 156 -22.14 -6.14 8.73
C ILE A 156 -21.39 -5.98 7.40
N ALA A 157 -21.53 -6.92 6.46
CA ALA A 157 -20.86 -6.87 5.16
C ALA A 157 -21.28 -5.65 4.31
N SER A 158 -22.47 -5.10 4.51
CA SER A 158 -22.92 -3.87 3.83
C SER A 158 -22.07 -2.64 4.17
N PHE A 159 -21.32 -2.67 5.29
CA PHE A 159 -20.44 -1.57 5.71
C PHE A 159 -19.03 -1.67 5.12
N THR A 160 -18.76 -2.63 4.21
CA THR A 160 -17.42 -2.87 3.65
C THR A 160 -16.78 -1.62 3.05
N ALA A 161 -17.53 -0.81 2.29
CA ALA A 161 -16.99 0.42 1.70
C ALA A 161 -16.52 1.41 2.78
N MET A 162 -17.39 1.69 3.76
CA MET A 162 -17.10 2.53 4.92
C MET A 162 -15.87 2.04 5.71
N PHE A 163 -15.74 0.72 5.88
CA PHE A 163 -14.58 0.14 6.55
C PHE A 163 -13.29 0.44 5.79
N LEU A 164 -13.28 0.26 4.47
CA LEU A 164 -12.08 0.45 3.66
C LEU A 164 -11.67 1.94 3.61
N GLU A 165 -12.64 2.86 3.62
CA GLU A 165 -12.42 4.32 3.69
C GLU A 165 -11.68 4.76 4.96
N THR A 166 -11.70 3.99 6.06
CA THR A 166 -10.91 4.31 7.26
C THR A 166 -9.40 4.34 6.98
N THR A 167 -8.94 3.61 5.96
CA THR A 167 -7.53 3.64 5.53
C THR A 167 -7.21 4.94 4.82
N ASP A 168 -8.10 5.40 3.94
CA ASP A 168 -7.93 6.65 3.20
C ASP A 168 -8.02 7.85 4.14
N ARG A 169 -8.91 7.80 5.14
CA ARG A 169 -9.04 8.83 6.19
C ARG A 169 -7.91 8.77 7.23
N GLY A 170 -7.21 7.64 7.36
CA GLY A 170 -6.21 7.43 8.41
C GLY A 170 -6.77 7.38 9.85
N VAL A 171 -8.09 7.29 10.02
CA VAL A 171 -8.77 7.27 11.32
C VAL A 171 -9.73 6.07 11.42
N PRO A 172 -9.90 5.47 12.62
CA PRO A 172 -10.80 4.32 12.81
C PRO A 172 -12.27 4.73 12.68
N LEU A 173 -13.20 3.78 12.88
CA LEU A 173 -14.63 4.12 12.97
C LEU A 173 -14.87 5.01 14.18
N LEU A 174 -15.64 6.06 13.97
CA LEU A 174 -16.04 7.03 15.01
C LEU A 174 -17.55 6.87 15.30
N GLU A 175 -18.04 7.51 16.35
CA GLU A 175 -19.48 7.66 16.54
C GLU A 175 -20.04 8.62 15.46
N PRO A 176 -21.23 8.35 14.87
CA PRO A 176 -22.19 7.29 15.21
C PRO A 176 -21.97 5.95 14.49
N GLU A 177 -21.05 5.88 13.52
CA GLU A 177 -20.78 4.69 12.68
C GLU A 177 -20.52 3.44 13.54
N LEU A 178 -19.68 3.58 14.58
CA LEU A 178 -19.32 2.48 15.48
C LEU A 178 -20.54 1.89 16.21
N ILE A 179 -21.47 2.75 16.65
CA ILE A 179 -22.68 2.35 17.39
C ILE A 179 -23.61 1.55 16.47
N GLU A 180 -23.80 2.03 15.24
CA GLU A 180 -24.68 1.38 14.28
C GLU A 180 -24.17 -0.03 13.90
N VAL A 181 -22.89 -0.14 13.54
CA VAL A 181 -22.27 -1.42 13.18
C VAL A 181 -22.33 -2.39 14.35
N ARG A 182 -22.03 -1.91 15.56
CA ARG A 182 -22.13 -2.73 16.78
C ARG A 182 -23.54 -3.25 17.01
N ALA A 183 -24.56 -2.42 16.84
CA ALA A 183 -25.96 -2.83 17.04
C ALA A 183 -26.33 -3.97 16.07
N ARG A 184 -25.90 -3.90 14.81
CA ARG A 184 -26.10 -4.98 13.82
C ARG A 184 -25.38 -6.26 14.20
N LEU A 185 -24.13 -6.14 14.66
CA LEU A 185 -23.34 -7.30 15.10
C LEU A 185 -23.98 -8.00 16.29
N LEU A 186 -24.44 -7.26 17.30
CA LEU A 186 -25.10 -7.80 18.49
C LEU A 186 -26.44 -8.47 18.17
N ALA A 187 -27.24 -7.86 17.28
CA ALA A 187 -28.51 -8.43 16.87
C ALA A 187 -28.35 -9.76 16.12
N ALA A 188 -27.31 -9.88 15.28
CA ALA A 188 -27.05 -11.09 14.52
C ALA A 188 -26.33 -12.19 15.34
N HIS A 189 -25.48 -11.78 16.29
CA HIS A 189 -24.66 -12.68 17.11
C HIS A 189 -24.85 -12.35 18.59
N PRO A 190 -25.98 -12.72 19.21
CA PRO A 190 -26.26 -12.40 20.61
C PRO A 190 -25.32 -13.11 21.59
N ASP A 191 -24.87 -14.33 21.27
CA ASP A 191 -23.89 -15.06 22.07
C ASP A 191 -22.51 -14.37 22.02
N PRO A 192 -21.98 -13.88 23.15
CA PRO A 192 -20.69 -13.21 23.19
C PRO A 192 -19.53 -14.12 22.79
N VAL A 193 -19.62 -15.44 23.00
CA VAL A 193 -18.55 -16.38 22.64
C VAL A 193 -18.47 -16.56 21.12
N ASP A 194 -19.60 -16.84 20.44
CA ASP A 194 -19.67 -16.90 18.97
C ASP A 194 -19.25 -15.57 18.33
N ARG A 195 -19.75 -14.45 18.84
CA ARG A 195 -19.40 -13.10 18.35
C ARG A 195 -17.90 -12.83 18.48
N THR A 196 -17.30 -13.12 19.63
CA THR A 196 -15.86 -12.92 19.85
C THR A 196 -15.03 -13.81 18.93
N ALA A 197 -15.41 -15.08 18.74
CA ALA A 197 -14.71 -15.98 17.82
C ALA A 197 -14.73 -15.47 16.37
N ARG A 198 -15.86 -14.91 15.90
CA ARG A 198 -15.98 -14.29 14.57
C ARG A 198 -15.12 -13.04 14.42
N LEU A 199 -15.14 -12.17 15.43
CA LEU A 199 -14.31 -10.96 15.45
C LEU A 199 -12.82 -11.31 15.44
N LEU A 200 -12.41 -12.34 16.18
CA LEU A 200 -11.05 -12.86 16.15
C LEU A 200 -10.69 -13.41 14.77
N ALA A 201 -11.53 -14.26 14.19
CA ALA A 201 -11.30 -14.80 12.85
C ALA A 201 -11.16 -13.68 11.79
N TRP A 202 -12.01 -12.65 11.86
CA TRP A 202 -11.92 -11.47 11.00
C TRP A 202 -10.67 -10.62 11.28
N TYR A 203 -10.27 -10.46 12.54
CA TYR A 203 -9.02 -9.77 12.87
C TYR A 203 -7.79 -10.52 12.35
N GLY A 204 -7.80 -11.85 12.41
CA GLY A 204 -6.71 -12.72 11.95
C GLY A 204 -6.49 -12.74 10.44
N SER A 205 -7.45 -12.28 9.64
CA SER A 205 -7.39 -12.35 8.18
C SER A 205 -6.58 -11.24 7.51
N GLY A 206 -6.33 -10.16 8.23
CA GLY A 206 -5.55 -9.04 7.69
C GLY A 206 -4.04 -9.31 7.62
N THR A 207 -3.31 -8.36 7.06
CA THR A 207 -1.87 -8.45 6.77
C THR A 207 -0.96 -8.40 8.00
N GLY A 208 -1.49 -7.96 9.14
CA GLY A 208 -0.78 -7.41 10.28
C GLY A 208 0.57 -8.03 10.65
N SER A 209 1.64 -7.35 10.23
CA SER A 209 2.80 -7.18 11.09
C SER A 209 2.41 -6.25 12.25
N SER A 210 3.09 -6.35 13.40
CA SER A 210 2.83 -5.43 14.53
C SER A 210 3.28 -3.99 14.28
N ALA A 211 3.84 -3.67 13.11
CA ALA A 211 4.42 -2.37 12.76
C ALA A 211 3.89 -1.90 11.40
N GLY A 212 2.69 -1.31 11.40
CA GLY A 212 2.05 -0.76 10.20
C GLY A 212 1.15 -1.77 9.48
N TYR A 213 -0.15 -1.47 9.49
CA TYR A 213 -1.18 -2.18 8.71
C TYR A 213 -2.26 -1.16 8.33
N PRO A 214 -3.05 -1.41 7.26
CA PRO A 214 -4.14 -0.51 6.88
C PRO A 214 -5.13 -0.29 8.02
N THR A 215 -5.56 0.95 8.26
CA THR A 215 -6.43 1.32 9.39
C THR A 215 -7.70 0.46 9.47
N HIS A 216 -8.26 0.05 8.33
CA HIS A 216 -9.45 -0.80 8.30
C HIS A 216 -9.28 -2.13 9.01
N GLU A 217 -8.06 -2.70 9.03
CA GLU A 217 -7.82 -3.96 9.72
C GLU A 217 -7.87 -3.81 11.27
N ALA A 218 -7.91 -2.59 11.81
CA ALA A 218 -8.12 -2.33 13.23
C ALA A 218 -9.60 -2.43 13.66
N ILE A 219 -10.54 -2.37 12.73
CA ILE A 219 -11.98 -2.31 13.02
C ILE A 219 -12.46 -3.48 13.91
N PRO A 220 -12.07 -4.76 13.67
CA PRO A 220 -12.50 -5.85 14.54
C PRO A 220 -12.02 -5.66 15.98
N ALA A 221 -10.84 -5.05 16.19
CA ALA A 221 -10.33 -4.75 17.51
C ALA A 221 -11.21 -3.75 18.27
N GLN A 222 -11.80 -2.76 17.59
CA GLN A 222 -12.74 -1.81 18.22
C GLN A 222 -13.94 -2.52 18.86
N PHE A 223 -14.39 -3.64 18.26
CA PHE A 223 -15.47 -4.45 18.81
C PHE A 223 -14.96 -5.43 19.88
N LEU A 224 -13.79 -6.07 19.66
CA LEU A 224 -13.16 -6.94 20.66
C LEU A 224 -12.87 -6.20 21.98
N ASP A 225 -12.53 -4.91 21.90
CA ASP A 225 -12.29 -4.04 23.05
C ASP A 225 -13.52 -3.88 23.96
N GLN A 226 -14.72 -4.18 23.44
CA GLN A 226 -15.99 -4.08 24.14
C GLN A 226 -16.49 -5.43 24.67
N GLU A 227 -15.82 -6.54 24.33
CA GLU A 227 -16.15 -7.88 24.81
C GLU A 227 -15.52 -8.18 26.17
N GLN A 228 -16.15 -9.05 26.96
CA GLN A 228 -15.64 -9.40 28.29
C GLN A 228 -14.45 -10.37 28.21
N PRO A 229 -13.44 -10.23 29.08
CA PRO A 229 -12.27 -11.13 29.08
C PRO A 229 -12.61 -12.62 29.25
N VAL A 230 -13.67 -12.94 30.00
CA VAL A 230 -14.14 -14.33 30.17
C VAL A 230 -14.70 -14.91 28.88
N ASP A 231 -15.46 -14.12 28.11
CA ASP A 231 -16.04 -14.55 26.84
C ASP A 231 -14.96 -14.68 25.78
N PHE A 232 -13.97 -13.78 25.80
CA PHE A 232 -12.74 -13.91 25.01
C PHE A 232 -12.05 -15.24 25.29
N ALA A 233 -11.75 -15.57 26.55
CA ALA A 233 -11.06 -16.81 26.88
C ALA A 233 -11.81 -18.05 26.40
N ARG A 234 -13.15 -18.07 26.56
CA ARG A 234 -14.01 -19.15 26.06
C ARG A 234 -13.98 -19.24 24.53
N ALA A 235 -14.04 -18.11 23.83
CA ALA A 235 -13.99 -18.05 22.38
C ALA A 235 -12.66 -18.55 21.82
N VAL A 236 -11.54 -18.27 22.51
CA VAL A 236 -10.22 -18.81 22.13
C VAL A 236 -10.14 -20.31 22.39
N GLU A 237 -10.72 -20.79 23.49
CA GLU A 237 -10.68 -22.21 23.86
C GLU A 237 -11.42 -23.10 22.85
N THR A 238 -12.59 -22.65 22.41
CA THR A 238 -13.46 -23.35 21.45
C THR A 238 -13.24 -22.94 20.00
N GLY A 239 -12.43 -21.89 19.76
CA GLY A 239 -12.20 -21.31 18.45
C GLY A 239 -11.40 -22.22 17.51
N ASP A 240 -11.59 -22.00 16.21
CA ASP A 240 -10.83 -22.68 15.17
C ASP A 240 -9.45 -22.04 14.96
N ALA A 241 -8.68 -22.56 13.99
CA ALA A 241 -7.36 -22.04 13.66
C ALA A 241 -7.38 -20.55 13.26
N ARG A 242 -8.48 -20.05 12.66
CA ARG A 242 -8.60 -18.66 12.22
C ARG A 242 -8.82 -17.74 13.41
N ALA A 243 -9.70 -18.13 14.34
CA ALA A 243 -9.87 -17.43 15.60
C ALA A 243 -8.55 -17.39 16.39
N LEU A 244 -7.80 -18.50 16.46
CA LEU A 244 -6.50 -18.56 17.13
C LEU A 244 -5.45 -17.63 16.49
N LEU A 245 -5.41 -17.55 15.16
CA LEU A 245 -4.55 -16.59 14.45
C LEU A 245 -4.90 -15.15 14.83
N GLY A 246 -6.20 -14.85 14.86
CA GLY A 246 -6.76 -13.60 15.35
C GLY A 246 -6.38 -13.27 16.78
N THR A 247 -6.45 -14.27 17.68
CA THR A 247 -6.06 -14.14 19.08
C THR A 247 -4.61 -13.75 19.20
N VAL A 248 -3.71 -14.48 18.54
CA VAL A 248 -2.27 -14.16 18.55
C VAL A 248 -2.05 -12.74 18.06
N ARG A 249 -2.65 -12.37 16.93
CA ARG A 249 -2.52 -11.03 16.36
C ARG A 249 -3.03 -9.96 17.31
N TYR A 250 -4.18 -10.16 17.95
CA TYR A 250 -4.80 -9.20 18.85
C TYR A 250 -3.96 -9.01 20.11
N LEU A 251 -3.51 -10.09 20.75
CA LEU A 251 -2.69 -10.01 21.96
C LEU A 251 -1.36 -9.28 21.74
N VAL A 252 -0.78 -9.37 20.54
CA VAL A 252 0.46 -8.65 20.20
C VAL A 252 0.26 -7.27 19.60
N SER A 253 -0.98 -6.87 19.28
CA SER A 253 -1.30 -5.54 18.77
C SER A 253 -1.34 -4.50 19.89
N TRP A 254 -1.32 -3.22 19.53
CA TRP A 254 -1.40 -2.15 20.52
C TRP A 254 -2.70 -2.20 21.35
N PRO A 255 -3.91 -2.31 20.76
CA PRO A 255 -5.15 -2.45 21.53
C PRO A 255 -5.15 -3.64 22.49
N GLY A 256 -4.78 -4.84 22.02
CA GLY A 256 -4.78 -6.02 22.89
C GLY A 256 -3.73 -5.95 23.99
N ARG A 257 -2.59 -5.29 23.75
CA ARG A 257 -1.58 -5.04 24.79
C ARG A 257 -2.11 -4.18 25.94
N GLN A 258 -3.01 -3.23 25.67
CA GLN A 258 -3.63 -2.41 26.72
C GLN A 258 -4.56 -3.23 27.64
N ARG A 259 -5.08 -4.36 27.14
CA ARG A 259 -5.99 -5.26 27.86
C ARG A 259 -5.33 -6.61 28.19
N LEU A 260 -4.01 -6.71 28.08
CA LEU A 260 -3.32 -8.00 28.06
C LEU A 260 -3.53 -8.80 29.35
N THR A 261 -3.29 -8.18 30.51
CA THR A 261 -3.43 -8.84 31.81
C THR A 261 -4.81 -9.47 32.01
N PRO A 262 -5.93 -8.73 31.92
CA PRO A 262 -7.25 -9.33 32.11
C PRO A 262 -7.57 -10.42 31.06
N LEU A 263 -7.13 -10.27 29.81
CA LEU A 263 -7.37 -11.30 28.78
C LEU A 263 -6.62 -12.59 29.07
N LEU A 264 -5.38 -12.51 29.57
CA LEU A 264 -4.56 -13.69 29.85
C LEU A 264 -4.98 -14.41 31.15
N THR A 265 -5.48 -13.69 32.16
CA THR A 265 -5.91 -14.26 33.46
C THR A 265 -6.99 -15.34 33.32
N HIS A 266 -7.85 -15.24 32.31
CA HIS A 266 -8.94 -16.20 32.12
C HIS A 266 -8.58 -17.39 31.21
N LEU A 267 -7.37 -17.43 30.64
CA LEU A 267 -6.95 -18.52 29.75
C LEU A 267 -6.49 -19.74 30.53
N SER A 268 -7.05 -20.90 30.20
CA SER A 268 -6.55 -22.18 30.72
C SER A 268 -5.12 -22.48 30.21
N PRO A 269 -4.29 -23.24 30.94
CA PRO A 269 -2.96 -23.64 30.46
C PRO A 269 -2.98 -24.40 29.13
N ALA A 270 -4.08 -25.09 28.82
CA ALA A 270 -4.27 -25.73 27.51
C ALA A 270 -4.44 -24.68 26.40
N THR A 271 -5.28 -23.66 26.63
CA THR A 271 -5.52 -22.57 25.68
C THR A 271 -4.27 -21.72 25.48
N GLN A 272 -3.51 -21.43 26.53
CA GLN A 272 -2.23 -20.73 26.43
C GLN A 272 -1.26 -21.46 25.49
N ARG A 273 -1.14 -22.80 25.60
CA ARG A 273 -0.33 -23.61 24.68
C ARG A 273 -0.83 -23.53 23.24
N LYS A 274 -2.15 -23.62 23.01
CA LYS A 274 -2.74 -23.47 21.66
C LYS A 274 -2.33 -22.15 21.00
N ILE A 275 -2.37 -21.04 21.75
CA ILE A 275 -1.97 -19.71 21.27
C ILE A 275 -0.50 -19.71 20.86
N LEU A 276 0.39 -20.30 21.66
CA LEU A 276 1.83 -20.37 21.36
C LEU A 276 2.12 -21.19 20.11
N ASP A 277 1.38 -22.28 19.89
CA ASP A 277 1.53 -23.13 18.72
C ASP A 277 1.03 -22.46 17.42
N HIS A 278 0.13 -21.48 17.54
CA HIS A 278 -0.37 -20.68 16.42
C HIS A 278 0.41 -19.37 16.21
N ALA A 279 1.50 -19.15 16.94
CA ALA A 279 2.32 -17.96 16.75
C ALA A 279 3.02 -17.99 15.36
N PRO A 280 2.83 -16.97 14.50
CA PRO A 280 3.29 -17.01 13.11
C PRO A 280 4.81 -16.88 12.97
N THR A 281 5.51 -16.46 14.02
CA THR A 281 6.97 -16.32 14.03
C THR A 281 7.55 -16.69 15.40
N ALA A 282 8.81 -17.11 15.42
CA ALA A 282 9.55 -17.35 16.65
C ALA A 282 9.62 -16.10 17.55
N LYS A 283 9.69 -14.90 16.95
CA LYS A 283 9.67 -13.63 17.70
C LYS A 283 8.32 -13.40 18.39
N THR A 284 7.22 -13.65 17.69
CA THR A 284 5.86 -13.56 18.26
C THR A 284 5.67 -14.57 19.38
N ARG A 285 6.11 -15.82 19.16
CA ARG A 285 6.04 -16.90 20.16
C ARG A 285 6.80 -16.53 21.42
N ALA A 286 8.07 -16.14 21.30
CA ALA A 286 8.90 -15.75 22.44
C ALA A 286 8.36 -14.53 23.19
N TRP A 287 7.69 -13.59 22.49
CA TRP A 287 7.03 -12.47 23.14
C TRP A 287 5.83 -12.91 23.98
N LEU A 288 4.99 -13.80 23.44
CA LEU A 288 3.83 -14.35 24.14
C LEU A 288 4.25 -15.23 25.33
N GLU A 289 5.24 -16.10 25.14
CA GLU A 289 5.78 -16.97 26.20
C GLU A 289 6.18 -16.15 27.44
N ARG A 290 6.98 -15.07 27.25
CA ARG A 290 7.39 -14.19 28.36
C ARG A 290 6.22 -13.53 29.11
N ARG A 291 5.10 -13.28 28.42
CA ARG A 291 3.93 -12.63 29.02
C ARG A 291 3.04 -13.63 29.75
N LEU A 292 2.93 -14.85 29.22
CA LEU A 292 2.19 -15.94 29.84
C LEU A 292 2.88 -16.44 31.11
N THR A 293 4.22 -16.57 31.11
CA THR A 293 4.97 -17.03 32.29
C THR A 293 5.03 -16.02 33.44
N GLY A 294 4.92 -14.72 33.13
CA GLY A 294 4.99 -13.64 34.13
C GLY A 294 3.70 -13.37 34.89
N LEU A 295 2.66 -14.18 34.68
CA LEU A 295 1.36 -14.09 35.37
C LEU A 295 1.22 -15.12 36.51
N HIS A 296 2.26 -15.94 36.73
CA HIS A 296 2.34 -16.92 37.81
C HIS A 296 3.18 -16.41 38.99
#